data_AF-A0A970I4K9-F1
#
_entry.id   AF-A0A970I4K9-F1
#
_cell.length_a   1.000
_cell.length_b   1.000
_cell.length_c   1.000
_cell.angle_alpha   90.00
_cell.angle_beta   90.00
_cell.angle_gamma   90.00
#
_symmetry.space_group_name_H-M   'P 1'
#
loop_
_entity.id
_entity.type
_entity.pdbx_description
1 polymer ?
#
loop_
_entity_poly.entity_id
_entity_poly.type
_entity_poly.pdbx_seq_one_letter_code
_entity_poly.pdbx_strand_id
1 'polypeptide(L)' 'MLKYFKDAFTNYENASILQTISLLLFVVFFLGLLYFIWKRPKEYYEEDANRPLDDDEFYNENENNEK' A
#
# COMPACT_ATOMS: atom_id res chain seq x y z
N MET A 1 -23.33 20.83 -20.95
CA MET A 1 -22.17 20.33 -20.16
C MET A 1 -20.94 20.02 -21.00
N LEU A 2 -21.06 19.49 -22.23
CA LEU A 2 -19.93 19.32 -23.17
C LEU A 2 -19.20 20.63 -23.57
N LYS A 3 -19.88 21.78 -23.47
CA LYS A 3 -19.33 23.10 -23.81
C LYS A 3 -18.16 23.52 -22.88
N TYR A 4 -18.23 23.19 -21.59
CA TYR A 4 -17.18 23.51 -20.62
C TYR A 4 -15.92 22.65 -20.81
N PHE A 5 -16.08 21.37 -21.16
CA PHE A 5 -14.96 20.52 -21.56
C PHE A 5 -14.31 21.07 -22.82
N LYS A 6 -15.11 21.40 -23.84
CA LYS A 6 -14.58 21.98 -25.07
C LYS A 6 -13.87 23.30 -24.81
N ASP A 7 -14.40 24.22 -24.01
CA ASP A 7 -13.73 25.48 -23.67
C ASP A 7 -12.43 25.26 -22.88
N ALA A 8 -12.38 24.30 -21.95
CA ALA A 8 -11.14 23.97 -21.23
C ALA A 8 -10.04 23.42 -22.16
N PHE A 9 -10.41 22.66 -23.20
CA PHE A 9 -9.47 22.15 -24.21
C PHE A 9 -9.20 23.14 -25.36
N THR A 10 -10.11 24.08 -25.63
CA THR A 10 -9.98 25.07 -26.72
C THR A 10 -9.17 26.29 -26.28
N ASN A 11 -9.13 26.60 -24.97
CA ASN A 11 -8.21 27.57 -24.38
C ASN A 11 -6.78 26.99 -24.32
N TYR A 12 -6.15 26.89 -25.48
CA TYR A 12 -4.84 26.26 -25.70
C TYR A 12 -3.71 26.92 -24.87
N GLU A 13 -3.89 28.19 -24.50
CA GLU A 13 -2.95 28.97 -23.71
C GLU A 13 -2.68 28.33 -22.33
N ASN A 14 -3.73 27.80 -21.70
CA ASN A 14 -3.62 27.14 -20.39
C ASN A 14 -3.53 25.61 -20.52
N ALA A 15 -3.86 25.05 -21.68
CA ALA A 15 -3.78 23.61 -21.91
C ALA A 15 -2.35 23.10 -21.77
N SER A 16 -1.37 23.86 -22.26
CA SER A 16 0.05 23.50 -22.16
C SER A 16 0.54 23.49 -20.70
N ILE A 17 0.17 24.48 -19.88
CA ILE A 17 0.58 24.53 -18.47
C ILE A 17 -0.06 23.40 -17.66
N LEU A 18 -1.35 23.14 -17.89
CA LEU A 18 -2.07 22.05 -17.23
C LEU A 18 -1.51 20.68 -17.63
N GLN A 19 -1.10 20.50 -18.88
CA GLN A 19 -0.44 19.29 -19.35
C GLN A 19 0.90 19.06 -18.64
N THR A 20 1.74 20.09 -18.51
CA THR A 20 3.02 19.99 -17.79
C THR A 20 2.81 19.70 -16.31
N ILE A 21 1.84 20.34 -15.67
CA ILE A 21 1.49 20.09 -14.26
C ILE A 21 0.99 18.65 -14.07
N SER A 22 0.15 18.15 -14.99
CA SER A 22 -0.35 16.77 -14.95
C SER A 22 0.79 15.74 -15.07
N LEU A 23 1.73 15.97 -16.00
CA LEU A 23 2.92 15.12 -16.14
C LEU A 23 3.76 15.12 -14.85
N LEU A 24 4.01 16.31 -14.30
CA LEU A 24 4.82 16.45 -13.10
C LEU A 24 4.14 15.82 -11.88
N LEU A 25 2.83 15.98 -11.74
CA LEU A 25 2.03 15.37 -10.67
C LEU A 25 2.05 13.84 -10.80
N PHE A 26 1.90 13.30 -12.01
CA PHE A 26 1.99 11.86 -12.25
C PHE A 26 3.36 11.29 -11.84
N VAL A 27 4.44 11.97 -12.22
CA VAL A 27 5.80 11.57 -11.84
C VAL A 27 6.00 11.64 -10.32
N VAL A 28 5.64 12.77 -9.68
CA VAL A 28 5.77 12.93 -8.23
C VAL A 28 4.92 11.91 -7.46
N PHE A 29 3.70 11.65 -7.92
CA PHE A 29 2.84 10.61 -7.35
C PHE A 29 3.49 9.24 -7.43
N PHE A 30 4.09 8.90 -8.57
CA PHE A 30 4.77 7.63 -8.77
C PHE A 30 5.99 7.49 -7.85
N LEU A 31 6.83 8.53 -7.75
CA LEU A 31 7.96 8.53 -6.81
C LEU A 31 7.49 8.43 -5.34
N GLY A 32 6.41 9.12 -4.99
CA GLY A 32 5.80 9.05 -3.66
C GLY A 32 5.32 7.64 -3.32
N LEU A 33 4.74 6.92 -4.30
CA LEU A 33 4.30 5.54 -4.13
C LEU A 33 5.48 4.59 -3.95
N LEU A 34 6.53 4.73 -4.76
CA LEU A 34 7.77 3.96 -4.61
C LEU A 34 8.39 4.20 -3.23
N TYR A 35 8.44 5.46 -2.78
CA TYR A 35 8.93 5.80 -1.44
C TYR A 35 8.04 5.21 -0.34
N PHE A 36 6.71 5.26 -0.47
CA PHE A 36 5.77 4.69 0.49
C PHE A 36 5.94 3.17 0.61
N ILE A 37 6.08 2.48 -0.52
CA ILE A 37 6.32 1.03 -0.57
C ILE A 37 7.67 0.69 0.03
N TRP A 38 8.74 1.42 -0.32
CA TRP A 38 10.07 1.21 0.27
C TRP A 38 10.15 1.56 1.75
N LYS A 39 9.34 2.49 2.26
CA LYS A 39 9.20 2.77 3.69
C LYS A 39 8.44 1.68 4.45
N ARG A 40 7.84 0.71 3.75
CA ARG A 40 7.26 -0.50 4.35
C ARG A 40 8.14 -1.75 4.17
N PRO A 41 9.45 -1.76 4.50
CA PRO A 41 10.20 -2.99 4.50
C PRO A 41 10.08 -3.64 5.89
N LYS A 42 9.34 -4.75 5.95
CA LYS A 42 9.54 -5.87 6.90
C LYS A 42 9.01 -5.82 8.34
N GLU A 43 8.60 -4.69 8.91
CA GLU A 43 8.06 -4.69 10.29
C GLU A 43 6.67 -5.36 10.44
N TYR A 44 6.05 -5.83 9.34
CA TYR A 44 4.79 -6.57 9.40
C TYR A 44 4.96 -8.10 9.33
N TYR A 45 6.17 -8.60 9.05
CA TYR A 45 6.40 -10.04 8.88
C TYR A 45 7.38 -10.61 9.91
N GLU A 46 8.05 -9.80 10.71
CA GLU A 46 8.91 -10.30 11.80
C GLU A 46 8.11 -10.77 13.02
N GLU A 47 6.91 -10.20 13.28
CA GLU A 47 6.05 -10.68 14.37
C GLU A 47 5.19 -11.89 13.98
N ASP A 48 4.82 -12.03 12.70
CA ASP A 48 3.99 -13.14 12.22
C ASP A 48 4.80 -14.37 11.78
N ALA A 49 6.07 -14.19 11.35
CA ALA A 49 6.94 -15.33 11.00
C ALA A 49 7.50 -16.06 12.23
N ASN A 50 7.44 -15.43 13.41
CA ASN A 50 7.88 -16.00 14.69
C ASN A 50 6.71 -16.43 15.58
N ARG A 51 5.47 -16.40 15.08
CA ARG A 51 4.41 -17.12 15.79
C ARG A 51 4.73 -18.60 15.68
N PRO A 52 4.94 -19.32 16.80
CA PRO A 52 4.97 -20.76 16.73
C PRO A 52 3.68 -21.20 16.03
N LEU A 53 3.81 -22.07 15.03
CA LEU A 53 2.68 -22.89 14.60
C LEU A 53 2.16 -23.52 15.90
N ASP A 54 0.91 -23.24 16.30
CA ASP A 54 0.21 -23.97 17.36
C ASP A 54 -0.12 -25.40 16.88
N ASP A 55 0.87 -26.06 16.28
CA ASP A 55 0.80 -27.42 15.78
C ASP A 55 1.80 -28.21 16.62
N ASP A 56 1.23 -29.01 17.53
CA ASP A 56 1.86 -30.10 18.27
C ASP A 56 2.62 -29.75 19.57
N GLU A 57 1.90 -29.73 20.71
CA GLU A 57 2.34 -30.42 21.94
C GLU A 57 1.23 -30.46 23.03
N PHE A 58 0.16 -31.22 22.79
CA PHE A 58 -0.64 -31.79 23.90
C PHE A 58 -0.97 -33.25 23.60
N TYR A 59 0.06 -34.08 23.59
CA TYR A 59 -0.09 -35.52 23.78
C TYR A 59 0.72 -35.98 25.00
N ASN A 60 0.04 -36.79 25.82
CA ASN A 60 0.49 -37.63 26.95
C ASN A 60 0.45 -36.96 28.34
N GLU A 61 -0.54 -37.27 29.17
CA GLU A 61 -0.67 -38.52 29.96
C GLU A 61 0.28 -38.53 31.17
N ASN A 62 -0.29 -38.20 32.33
CA ASN A 62 0.09 -38.61 33.69
C ASN A 62 -1.20 -38.41 34.51
N GLU A 63 -2.06 -39.42 34.66
CA GLU A 63 -1.89 -40.54 35.61
C GLU A 63 -1.49 -40.04 37.01
N ASN A 64 -2.35 -40.34 37.99
CA ASN A 64 -2.18 -40.19 39.44
C ASN A 64 -2.57 -38.85 40.08
N ASN A 65 -3.81 -38.77 40.55
CA ASN A 65 -4.14 -38.15 41.85
C ASN A 65 -5.35 -38.87 42.46
N GLU A 66 -5.15 -40.11 42.89
CA GLU A 66 -5.80 -40.60 44.11
C GLU A 66 -5.16 -39.85 45.29
N LYS A 67 -5.96 -39.07 46.03
CA LYS A 67 -5.92 -38.97 47.48
C LYS A 67 -7.20 -38.35 48.02
#